data_AF-A0A444V5T2-F1
#
_entry.id   AF-A0A444V5T2-F1
#
_cell.length_a   1.000
_cell.length_b   1.000
_cell.length_c   1.000
_cell.angle_alpha   90.00
_cell.angle_beta   90.00
_cell.angle_gamma   90.00
#
_symmetry.space_group_name_H-M   'P 1'
#
loop_
_entity.id
_entity.type
_entity.pdbx_description
1 polymer ?
#
loop_
_entity_poly.entity_id
_entity_poly.type
_entity_poly.pdbx_seq_one_letter_code
_entity_poly.pdbx_strand_id
1 'polypeptide(L)'
;MQQGYIQTVIQQGYIQTVIQQGYIQTVIQQGYIQTVIQQGYIQTVIQQGYIQTVIQQGYIQTVIQQGYIQTVIQQGNIQTVIQQG
;
A
#
# COMPACT_ATOMS: atom_id res chain seq x y z
N MET A 1 3.47 -7.62 -15.17
CA MET A 1 4.76 -7.44 -14.48
C MET A 1 5.00 -8.66 -13.61
N GLN A 2 5.99 -9.52 -13.92
CA GLN A 2 6.19 -10.78 -13.19
C GLN A 2 6.99 -10.57 -11.89
N GLN A 3 7.98 -9.67 -11.89
CA GLN A 3 8.76 -9.31 -10.71
C GLN A 3 9.21 -7.85 -10.82
N GLY A 4 9.28 -7.10 -9.70
CA GLY A 4 9.80 -5.73 -9.77
C GLY A 4 9.83 -4.96 -8.45
N TYR A 5 10.55 -3.84 -8.49
CA TYR A 5 10.53 -2.80 -7.46
C TYR A 5 9.77 -1.60 -8.03
N ILE A 6 8.75 -1.12 -7.31
CA ILE A 6 7.98 0.06 -7.69
C ILE A 6 8.14 1.09 -6.58
N GLN A 7 8.57 2.29 -6.96
CA GLN A 7 8.55 3.46 -6.10
C GLN A 7 7.69 4.54 -6.74
N THR A 8 6.77 5.11 -5.96
CA THR A 8 5.90 6.19 -6.42
C THR A 8 5.80 7.27 -5.35
N VAL A 9 5.99 8.52 -5.79
CA VAL A 9 5.81 9.72 -4.97
C VAL A 9 4.98 10.70 -5.77
N ILE A 10 3.77 11.01 -5.31
CA ILE A 10 2.90 12.01 -5.95
C ILE A 10 2.21 12.88 -4.90
N GLN A 11 1.88 14.12 -5.26
CA GLN A 11 1.12 15.00 -4.38
C GLN A 11 -0.35 14.59 -4.34
N GLN A 12 -0.97 14.45 -5.51
CA GLN A 12 -2.38 14.11 -5.63
C GLN A 12 -2.59 13.04 -6.69
N GLY A 13 -3.47 12.08 -6.44
CA GLY A 13 -3.92 11.17 -7.49
C GLY A 13 -4.41 9.81 -7.02
N TYR A 14 -4.52 8.93 -8.01
CA TYR A 14 -4.98 7.55 -7.87
C TYR A 14 -3.86 6.63 -8.33
N ILE A 15 -3.51 5.63 -7.50
CA ILE A 15 -2.54 4.60 -7.85
C ILE A 15 -3.23 3.25 -7.85
N GLN A 16 -3.04 2.50 -8.93
CA GLN A 16 -3.40 1.09 -9.00
C GLN A 16 -2.17 0.28 -9.37
N THR A 17 -1.84 -0.71 -8.53
CA THR A 17 -0.68 -1.59 -8.75
C THR A 17 -1.10 -3.05 -8.67
N VAL A 18 -0.71 -3.83 -9.68
CA VAL A 18 -0.91 -5.30 -9.71
C VAL A 18 0.40 -5.96 -10.14
N ILE A 19 1.02 -6.74 -9.24
CA ILE A 19 2.26 -7.49 -9.54
C ILE A 19 2.20 -8.90 -8.94
N GLN A 20 2.91 -9.85 -9.54
CA GLN A 20 3.00 -11.20 -8.94
C GLN A 20 3.97 -11.21 -7.77
N GLN A 21 5.20 -10.75 -7.96
CA GLN A 21 6.18 -10.69 -6.89
C GLN A 21 6.88 -9.33 -6.86
N GLY A 22 7.20 -8.83 -5.67
CA GLY A 22 8.03 -7.62 -5.60
C GLY A 22 7.92 -6.79 -4.33
N TYR A 23 8.48 -5.58 -4.44
CA TYR A 23 8.54 -4.60 -3.39
C TYR A 23 7.88 -3.31 -3.90
N ILE A 24 6.96 -2.76 -3.13
CA ILE A 24 6.23 -1.54 -3.46
C ILE A 24 6.46 -0.52 -2.36
N GLN A 25 6.89 0.67 -2.74
CA GLN A 25 6.94 1.84 -1.87
C GLN A 25 6.09 2.95 -2.47
N THR A 26 5.14 3.46 -1.71
CA THR A 26 4.24 4.53 -2.15
C THR A 26 4.15 5.63 -1.11
N VAL A 27 4.35 6.88 -1.53
CA VAL A 27 4.16 8.06 -0.71
C VAL A 27 3.19 9.01 -1.42
N ILE A 28 2.07 9.33 -0.77
CA ILE A 28 1.04 10.23 -1.30
C ILE A 28 0.67 11.30 -0.27
N GLN A 29 0.45 12.53 -0.74
CA GLN A 29 -0.16 13.55 0.10
C GLN A 29 -1.69 13.36 0.16
N GLN A 30 -2.38 13.39 -0.98
CA GLN A 30 -3.83 13.18 -1.03
C GLN A 30 -4.20 12.19 -2.13
N GLY A 31 -4.94 11.12 -1.82
CA GLY A 31 -5.31 10.19 -2.88
C GLY A 31 -5.89 8.85 -2.47
N TYR A 32 -5.99 7.99 -3.47
CA TYR A 32 -6.51 6.63 -3.33
C TYR A 32 -5.48 5.65 -3.86
N ILE A 33 -5.21 4.60 -3.10
CA ILE A 33 -4.23 3.57 -3.44
C ILE A 33 -4.94 2.22 -3.44
N GLN A 34 -4.82 1.50 -4.55
CA GLN A 34 -5.22 0.10 -4.65
C GLN A 34 -4.01 -0.74 -5.03
N THR A 35 -3.66 -1.72 -4.20
CA THR A 35 -2.55 -2.63 -4.45
C THR A 35 -3.00 -4.09 -4.35
N VAL A 36 -2.65 -4.89 -5.37
CA VAL A 36 -2.83 -6.34 -5.37
C VAL A 36 -1.49 -7.01 -5.65
N ILE A 37 -1.05 -7.90 -4.77
CA ILE A 37 0.21 -8.63 -4.91
C ILE A 37 0.07 -10.10 -4.50
N GLN A 38 0.70 -11.02 -5.22
CA GLN A 38 0.78 -12.41 -4.74
C GLN A 38 1.83 -12.53 -3.64
N GLN A 39 3.10 -12.20 -3.91
CA GLN A 39 4.17 -12.34 -2.92
C GLN A 39 5.00 -11.07 -2.80
N GLY A 40 5.16 -10.49 -1.60
CA GLY A 40 6.08 -9.37 -1.49
C GLY A 40 5.92 -8.47 -0.27
N TYR A 41 6.48 -7.27 -0.41
CA TYR A 41 6.54 -6.27 0.65
C TYR A 41 5.93 -4.98 0.15
N ILE A 42 5.02 -4.40 0.93
CA ILE A 42 4.36 -3.14 0.62
C ILE A 42 4.64 -2.17 1.76
N GLN A 43 5.15 -0.99 1.41
CA GLN A 43 5.22 0.16 2.29
C GLN A 43 4.41 1.30 1.70
N THR A 44 3.46 1.81 2.46
CA THR A 44 2.60 2.92 2.04
C THR A 44 2.55 4.00 3.11
N VAL A 45 2.80 5.25 2.71
CA VAL A 45 2.62 6.43 3.55
C VAL A 45 1.64 7.36 2.84
N ILE A 46 0.55 7.72 3.50
CA ILE A 46 -0.43 8.66 2.97
C ILE A 46 -0.79 9.73 4.00
N GLN A 47 -0.86 10.99 3.59
CA GLN A 47 -1.34 12.04 4.49
C GLN A 47 -2.87 12.02 4.57
N GLN A 48 -3.58 12.04 3.45
CA GLN A 48 -5.04 12.01 3.41
C GLN A 48 -5.55 11.05 2.33
N GLY A 49 -6.46 10.15 2.68
CA GLY A 49 -7.22 9.40 1.68
C GLY A 49 -7.49 7.95 2.02
N TYR A 50 -7.49 7.09 1.01
CA TYR A 50 -7.97 5.72 1.14
C TYR A 50 -6.95 4.72 0.59
N ILE A 51 -6.72 3.64 1.34
CA ILE A 51 -5.82 2.56 0.94
C ILE A 51 -6.59 1.26 0.94
N GLN A 52 -6.51 0.53 -0.16
CA GLN A 52 -6.94 -0.85 -0.28
C GLN A 52 -5.78 -1.72 -0.71
N THR A 53 -5.46 -2.73 0.10
CA THR A 53 -4.35 -3.66 -0.17
C THR A 53 -4.82 -5.10 -0.05
N VAL A 54 -4.51 -5.90 -1.07
CA VAL A 54 -4.70 -7.35 -1.07
C VAL A 54 -3.37 -8.04 -1.33
N ILE A 55 -2.95 -8.91 -0.41
CA ILE A 55 -1.72 -9.70 -0.54
C ILE A 55 -1.97 -11.17 -0.25
N GLN A 56 -1.39 -12.07 -1.05
CA GLN A 56 -1.43 -13.49 -0.73
C GLN A 56 -0.39 -13.85 0.34
N GLN A 57 0.89 -13.51 0.12
CA GLN A 57 1.98 -13.79 1.05
C GLN A 57 2.91 -12.59 1.21
N GLY A 58 3.19 -12.16 2.43
CA GLY A 58 4.28 -11.22 2.70
C GLY A 58 4.00 -10.19 3.77
N TYR A 59 4.49 -8.97 3.59
CA TYR A 59 4.52 -7.97 4.65
C TYR A 59 3.94 -6.65 4.17
N ILE A 60 3.09 -6.05 4.99
CA ILE A 60 2.50 -4.73 4.72
C ILE A 60 2.84 -3.80 5.88
N GLN A 61 3.38 -2.64 5.54
CA GLN A 61 3.48 -1.50 6.43
C GLN A 61 2.68 -0.33 5.85
N THR A 62 1.75 0.20 6.63
CA THR A 62 0.93 1.34 6.22
C THR A 62 0.91 2.40 7.30
N VAL A 63 1.18 3.65 6.90
CA VAL A 63 1.06 4.84 7.73
C VAL A 63 0.06 5.77 7.07
N ILE A 64 -1.00 6.14 7.79
CA ILE A 64 -1.98 7.13 7.36
C ILE A 64 -2.16 8.20 8.44
N GLN A 65 -2.22 9.46 8.03
CA GLN A 65 -2.66 10.51 8.94
C GLN A 65 -4.20 10.54 8.96
N GLN A 66 -4.86 10.86 7.84
CA GLN A 66 -6.32 10.96 7.79
C GLN A 66 -6.91 10.05 6.71
N GLY A 67 -7.96 9.30 7.07
CA GLY A 67 -8.76 8.52 6.13
C GLY A 67 -8.85 7.03 6.50
N TYR A 68 -8.94 6.16 5.49
CA TYR A 68 -9.38 4.78 5.66
C TYR A 68 -8.40 3.78 5.07
N ILE A 69 -8.26 2.64 5.74
CA ILE A 69 -7.43 1.52 5.29
C ILE A 69 -8.28 0.25 5.30
N GLN A 70 -8.19 -0.50 4.21
CA GLN A 70 -8.66 -1.88 4.13
C GLN A 70 -7.52 -2.77 3.65
N THR A 71 -7.17 -3.76 4.46
CA THR A 71 -6.11 -4.72 4.14
C THR A 71 -6.62 -6.15 4.25
N VAL A 72 -6.33 -6.96 3.23
CA VAL A 72 -6.57 -8.40 3.22
C VAL A 72 -5.25 -9.11 2.99
N ILE A 73 -4.88 -10.02 3.90
CA ILE A 73 -3.69 -10.87 3.80
C ILE A 73 -4.07 -12.33 4.01
N GLN A 74 -3.55 -13.24 3.18
CA GLN A 74 -3.68 -14.67 3.43
C GLN A 74 -2.58 -15.18 4.38
N GLN A 75 -1.32 -14.78 4.18
CA GLN A 75 -0.20 -15.18 5.03
C GLN A 75 0.84 -14.06 5.18
N GLY A 76 1.25 -13.79 6.42
CA GLY A 76 2.34 -12.87 6.73
C GLY A 76 1.93 -11.81 7.73
N ASN A 77 2.53 -10.61 7.65
CA ASN A 77 2.41 -9.61 8.71
C ASN A 77 1.85 -8.29 8.19
N ILE A 78 1.02 -7.65 9.02
CA ILE A 78 0.51 -6.31 8.79
C ILE A 78 0.92 -5.43 9.97
N GLN A 79 1.48 -4.28 9.65
CA GLN A 79 1.63 -3.17 10.57
C GLN A 79 0.90 -1.95 10.02
N THR A 80 -0.01 -1.40 10.81
CA THR A 80 -0.76 -0.20 10.44
C THR A 80 -0.66 0.84 11.55
N VAL A 81 -0.30 2.06 11.16
CA VAL A 81 -0.28 3.24 12.03
C VAL A 81 -1.27 4.24 11.48
N ILE A 82 -2.23 4.65 12.30
CA ILE A 82 -3.25 5.65 11.98
C ILE A 82 -3.09 6.79 12.97
N GLN A 83 -2.82 8.00 12.49
CA GLN A 83 -2.76 9.20 13.33
C GLN A 83 -4.02 10.03 13.13
N GLN A 84 -5.08 9.70 13.87
CA GLN A 84 -6.25 10.57 13.90
C GLN A 84 -5.88 11.87 14.62
N GLY A 85 -5.96 12.97 13.89
CA GLY A 85 -5.99 14.33 14.46
C GLY A 85 -7.33 14.61 15.11
#